data_AF-A0AAD7KHT3-F1
#
_entry.id   AF-A0AAD7KHT3-F1
#
_cell.length_a   1.000
_cell.length_b   1.000
_cell.length_c   1.000
_cell.angle_alpha   90.00
_cell.angle_beta   90.00
_cell.angle_gamma   90.00
#
_symmetry.space_group_name_H-M   'P 1'
#
loop_
_entity.id
_entity.type
_entity.pdbx_description
1 polymer ?
#
loop_
_entity_poly.entity_id
_entity_poly.type
_entity_poly.pdbx_seq_one_letter_code
_entity_poly.pdbx_strand_id
1 'polypeptide(L)'
;MTLLAMAVGLMGTISHPSIASRAAALRYAVDPDVIKARSNISASDNSIHAAFKDSLLQRDASCIFTDVPPLLCEGTHIIPFHKGDEWFDLIVKNRPASPDEDVSALTTVDDRRNGMLLGLEVHVVAESRQVVVVHTPNLVLDVDDVPPRHTRDLDDNIRYPDRERYTLHWLHGASPKLLARIPNNSDATFKKQSRTPKPSPMLLHYNYGAAAVKWWGHGKSHLGISNRPTMPRPSVPVPAATGPGRTKRTAAQLAASIQKRATGNIGGSGSGPRDGEAERDGEVMDPDEVIMFFWARNPAALERRDSEAEDRKREEEERATRMEQWRGSVIAV
;
A
#
# COMPACT_ATOMS: atom_id res chain seq x y z
N MET A 1 6.39 -24.72 14.03
CA MET A 1 7.56 -24.26 13.25
C MET A 1 7.90 -25.31 12.20
N THR A 2 7.03 -25.50 11.21
CA THR A 2 7.20 -26.52 10.16
C THR A 2 6.56 -26.01 8.87
N LEU A 3 7.12 -24.93 8.32
CA LEU A 3 6.65 -24.29 7.07
C LEU A 3 7.82 -23.65 6.31
N LEU A 4 8.93 -24.40 6.16
CA LEU A 4 10.10 -23.93 5.40
C LEU A 4 10.81 -25.07 4.63
N ALA A 5 10.06 -25.99 4.02
CA ALA A 5 10.64 -27.16 3.37
C ALA A 5 10.08 -27.52 1.98
N MET A 6 9.57 -26.54 1.20
CA MET A 6 9.15 -26.78 -0.20
C MET A 6 9.82 -25.87 -1.24
N ALA A 7 11.04 -25.40 -0.98
CA ALA A 7 11.81 -24.60 -1.94
C ALA A 7 13.27 -25.08 -2.14
N VAL A 8 13.53 -26.38 -2.00
CA VAL A 8 14.86 -26.98 -2.28
C VAL A 8 14.69 -28.09 -3.31
N GLY A 9 14.59 -27.72 -4.58
CA GLY A 9 14.41 -28.69 -5.65
C GLY A 9 14.44 -28.11 -7.05
N LEU A 10 15.30 -27.11 -7.32
CA LEU A 10 15.62 -26.61 -8.67
C LEU A 10 16.92 -25.80 -8.60
N MET A 11 18.06 -26.46 -8.37
CA MET A 11 19.36 -25.86 -8.70
C MET A 11 19.60 -25.99 -10.20
N GLY A 12 18.80 -25.28 -10.99
CA GLY A 12 19.14 -24.97 -12.37
C GLY A 12 20.34 -24.04 -12.39
N THR A 13 21.28 -24.28 -13.30
CA THR A 13 22.41 -23.37 -13.55
C THR A 13 21.87 -21.95 -13.77
N ILE A 14 22.19 -21.03 -12.86
CA ILE A 14 21.83 -19.62 -12.96
C ILE A 14 22.64 -19.03 -14.12
N SER A 15 22.10 -19.11 -15.33
CA SER A 15 22.67 -18.40 -16.47
C SER A 15 22.46 -16.90 -16.22
N HIS A 16 23.55 -16.16 -16.07
CA HIS A 16 23.47 -14.72 -15.91
C HIS A 16 22.98 -14.10 -17.23
N PRO A 17 21.87 -13.35 -17.23
CA PRO A 17 21.38 -12.71 -18.44
C PRO A 17 22.44 -11.76 -18.99
N SER A 18 22.60 -11.74 -20.31
CA SER A 18 23.53 -10.83 -20.99
C SER A 18 23.23 -9.37 -20.62
N ILE A 19 24.24 -8.50 -20.72
CA ILE A 19 24.10 -7.06 -20.42
C ILE A 19 22.95 -6.43 -21.23
N ALA A 20 22.75 -6.87 -22.49
CA ALA A 20 21.65 -6.42 -23.34
C ALA A 20 20.27 -6.84 -22.80
N SER A 21 20.14 -8.07 -22.30
CA SER A 21 18.92 -8.55 -21.63
C SER A 21 18.64 -7.78 -20.33
N ARG A 22 19.68 -7.42 -19.57
CA ARG A 22 19.54 -6.60 -18.36
C ARG A 22 19.07 -5.17 -18.65
N ALA A 23 19.51 -4.56 -19.75
CA ALA A 23 19.06 -3.25 -20.16
C ALA A 23 17.59 -3.26 -20.62
N ALA A 24 17.17 -4.28 -21.37
CA ALA A 24 15.77 -4.47 -21.77
C ALA A 24 14.84 -4.65 -20.55
N ALA A 25 15.25 -5.47 -19.57
CA ALA A 25 14.49 -5.69 -18.33
C ALA A 25 14.36 -4.43 -17.45
N LEU A 26 15.18 -3.40 -17.68
CA LEU A 26 15.15 -2.13 -16.94
C LEU A 26 14.42 -1.02 -17.69
N ARG A 27 14.05 -1.21 -18.96
CA ARG A 27 13.30 -0.22 -19.75
C ARG A 27 11.98 0.19 -19.09
N TYR A 28 11.36 -0.74 -18.36
CA TYR A 28 10.12 -0.52 -17.64
C TYR A 28 10.30 -0.42 -16.13
N ALA A 29 11.54 -0.39 -15.64
CA ALA A 29 11.77 -0.22 -14.21
C ALA A 29 11.19 1.12 -13.79
N VAL A 30 10.20 1.05 -12.91
CA VAL A 30 9.62 2.23 -12.29
C VAL A 30 10.62 2.73 -11.28
N ASP A 31 11.14 3.94 -11.48
CA ASP A 31 12.03 4.57 -10.50
C ASP A 31 11.20 5.06 -9.31
N PRO A 32 11.26 4.40 -8.13
CA PRO A 32 10.49 4.81 -6.98
C PRO A 32 10.83 6.22 -6.49
N ASP A 33 12.06 6.69 -6.73
CA ASP A 33 12.49 8.03 -6.31
C ASP A 33 11.73 9.11 -7.07
N VAL A 34 11.47 8.87 -8.36
CA VAL A 34 10.73 9.80 -9.23
C VAL A 34 9.30 9.93 -8.76
N ILE A 35 8.67 8.82 -8.39
CA ILE A 35 7.30 8.85 -7.89
C ILE A 35 7.27 9.51 -6.52
N LYS A 36 8.18 9.16 -5.62
CA LYS A 36 8.29 9.77 -4.29
C LYS A 36 8.46 11.30 -4.38
N ALA A 37 9.24 11.79 -5.35
CA ALA A 37 9.40 13.22 -5.59
C ALA A 37 8.11 13.90 -6.03
N ARG A 38 7.26 13.21 -6.81
CA ARG A 38 5.96 13.69 -7.30
C ARG A 38 4.83 13.56 -6.29
N SER A 39 4.84 12.48 -5.50
CA SER A 39 3.83 12.13 -4.50
C SER A 39 3.85 12.97 -3.23
N ASN A 40 4.54 14.12 -3.20
CA ASN A 40 4.54 15.04 -2.06
C ASN A 40 3.20 15.81 -1.94
N ILE A 41 2.09 15.07 -1.89
CA ILE A 41 0.78 15.61 -1.55
C ILE A 41 0.85 15.99 -0.07
N SER A 42 0.59 17.26 0.22
CA SER A 42 0.50 17.76 1.58
C SER A 42 -0.67 17.05 2.28
N ALA A 43 -0.35 16.15 3.21
CA ALA A 43 -1.31 15.39 4.03
C ALA A 43 -2.08 16.27 5.05
N SER A 44 -2.27 17.56 4.76
CA SER A 44 -2.82 18.55 5.69
C SER A 44 -4.29 18.87 5.45
N ASP A 45 -4.93 18.25 4.47
CA ASP A 45 -6.35 18.51 4.23
C ASP A 45 -7.23 17.63 5.13
N ASN A 46 -7.60 18.19 6.28
CA ASN A 46 -8.50 17.53 7.24
C ASN A 46 -9.86 17.19 6.63
N SER A 47 -10.31 17.90 5.58
CA SER A 47 -11.62 17.66 4.96
C SER A 47 -11.65 16.33 4.21
N ILE A 48 -10.56 15.98 3.52
CA ILE A 48 -10.40 14.72 2.79
C ILE A 48 -10.43 13.54 3.76
N HIS A 49 -9.70 13.64 4.88
CA HIS A 49 -9.68 12.59 5.89
C HIS A 49 -11.06 12.35 6.52
N ALA A 50 -11.84 13.42 6.76
CA ALA A 50 -13.20 13.30 7.28
C ALA A 50 -14.13 12.60 6.26
N ALA A 51 -14.10 13.04 5.00
CA ALA A 51 -14.91 12.43 3.94
C ALA A 51 -14.57 10.94 3.75
N PHE A 52 -13.28 10.59 3.76
CA PHE A 52 -12.83 9.20 3.67
C PHE A 52 -13.34 8.38 4.85
N LYS A 53 -13.19 8.87 6.09
CA LYS A 53 -13.72 8.19 7.30
C LYS A 53 -15.23 7.99 7.23
N ASP A 54 -16.00 9.01 6.84
CA ASP A 54 -17.46 8.94 6.69
C ASP A 54 -17.85 7.90 5.65
N SER A 55 -17.04 7.78 4.61
CA SER A 55 -17.23 6.80 3.56
C SER A 55 -17.04 5.37 4.07
N LEU A 56 -16.06 5.13 4.95
CA LEU A 56 -15.82 3.85 5.60
C LEU A 56 -16.89 3.51 6.63
N LEU A 57 -17.44 4.50 7.35
CA LEU A 57 -18.53 4.31 8.31
C LEU A 57 -19.77 3.68 7.69
N GLN A 58 -20.02 3.86 6.38
CA GLN A 58 -21.13 3.22 5.67
C GLN A 58 -20.96 1.70 5.53
N ARG A 59 -19.74 1.19 5.68
CA ARG A 59 -19.39 -0.25 5.60
C ARG A 59 -19.06 -0.86 6.96
N ASP A 60 -18.29 -0.14 7.78
CA ASP A 60 -17.60 -0.73 8.94
C ASP A 60 -18.39 -0.58 10.25
N ALA A 61 -19.24 0.44 10.37
CA ALA A 61 -20.00 0.81 11.58
C ALA A 61 -19.18 1.23 12.81
N SER A 62 -18.07 0.57 13.10
CA SER A 62 -17.18 0.73 14.25
C SER A 62 -15.78 0.21 13.89
N CYS A 63 -14.85 0.11 14.85
CA CYS A 63 -13.58 -0.56 14.59
C CYS A 63 -13.82 -2.02 14.18
N ILE A 64 -13.42 -2.40 12.97
CA ILE A 64 -13.74 -3.73 12.43
C ILE A 64 -13.13 -4.90 13.24
N PHE A 65 -12.11 -4.66 14.06
CA PHE A 65 -11.45 -5.71 14.86
C PHE A 65 -11.77 -5.70 16.35
N THR A 66 -12.23 -4.58 16.91
CA THR A 66 -12.37 -4.40 18.36
C THR A 66 -13.71 -3.80 18.77
N ASP A 67 -14.61 -3.52 17.81
CA ASP A 67 -15.92 -2.89 17.97
C ASP A 67 -15.91 -1.55 18.72
N VAL A 68 -14.73 -0.93 18.85
CA VAL A 68 -14.58 0.39 19.47
C VAL A 68 -15.46 1.42 18.71
N PRO A 69 -16.19 2.30 19.41
CA PRO A 69 -17.11 3.23 18.77
C PRO A 69 -16.45 4.13 17.70
N PRO A 70 -17.19 4.53 16.65
CA PRO A 70 -16.72 5.44 15.59
C PRO A 70 -16.01 6.71 16.04
N LEU A 71 -16.43 7.26 17.18
CA LEU A 71 -15.85 8.48 17.75
C LEU A 71 -14.37 8.29 18.12
N LEU A 72 -13.96 7.06 18.41
CA LEU A 72 -12.60 6.67 18.80
C LEU A 72 -11.86 5.93 17.67
N CYS A 73 -12.42 5.95 16.46
CA CYS A 73 -11.84 5.32 15.28
C CYS A 73 -11.30 6.36 14.30
N GLU A 74 -10.36 5.93 13.46
CA GLU A 74 -9.83 6.68 12.32
C GLU A 74 -9.98 5.86 11.04
N GLY A 75 -10.14 6.56 9.92
CA GLY A 75 -10.05 5.93 8.60
C GLY A 75 -8.58 5.66 8.29
N THR A 76 -8.20 4.39 8.23
CA THR A 76 -6.83 3.96 7.95
C THR A 76 -6.73 3.42 6.54
N HIS A 77 -5.88 4.04 5.72
CA HIS A 77 -5.57 3.51 4.40
C HIS A 77 -4.64 2.30 4.46
N ILE A 78 -4.84 1.32 3.58
CA ILE A 78 -3.96 0.16 3.40
C ILE A 78 -2.67 0.59 2.69
N ILE A 79 -2.84 1.28 1.56
CA ILE A 79 -1.77 2.04 0.89
C ILE A 79 -1.82 3.46 1.45
N PRO A 80 -0.78 3.94 2.14
CA PRO A 80 -0.83 5.22 2.82
C PRO A 80 -1.19 6.38 1.89
N PHE A 81 -2.10 7.25 2.32
CA PHE A 81 -2.54 8.44 1.58
C PHE A 81 -1.37 9.27 1.02
N HIS A 82 -0.31 9.45 1.81
CA HIS A 82 0.86 10.24 1.42
C HIS A 82 1.69 9.64 0.27
N LYS A 83 1.40 8.43 -0.20
CA LYS A 83 2.00 7.86 -1.41
C LYS A 83 1.31 8.37 -2.69
N GLY A 84 0.09 8.90 -2.58
CA GLY A 84 -0.66 9.51 -3.67
C GLY A 84 -1.19 8.52 -4.72
N ASP A 85 -2.03 9.05 -5.62
CA ASP A 85 -2.72 8.28 -6.65
C ASP A 85 -1.75 7.64 -7.66
N GLU A 86 -0.66 8.31 -8.03
CA GLU A 86 0.32 7.73 -8.97
C GLU A 86 0.93 6.42 -8.43
N TRP A 87 1.28 6.39 -7.15
CA TRP A 87 1.81 5.18 -6.51
C TRP A 87 0.72 4.10 -6.43
N PHE A 88 -0.49 4.50 -6.07
CA PHE A 88 -1.64 3.61 -5.99
C PHE A 88 -1.94 2.94 -7.34
N ASP A 89 -2.02 3.73 -8.41
CA ASP A 89 -2.21 3.27 -9.78
C ASP A 89 -1.16 2.25 -10.21
N LEU A 90 0.10 2.49 -9.85
CA LEU A 90 1.18 1.57 -10.17
C LEU A 90 1.02 0.24 -9.46
N ILE A 91 0.53 0.23 -8.21
CA ILE A 91 0.23 -1.02 -7.51
C ILE A 91 -0.87 -1.79 -8.26
N VAL A 92 -1.97 -1.10 -8.59
CA VAL A 92 -3.15 -1.69 -9.24
C VAL A 92 -2.78 -2.27 -10.61
N LYS A 93 -2.10 -1.50 -11.46
CA LYS A 93 -1.74 -1.90 -12.83
C LYS A 93 -0.73 -3.06 -12.88
N ASN A 94 0.14 -3.17 -11.88
CA ASN A 94 1.21 -4.17 -11.90
C ASN A 94 0.82 -5.51 -11.28
N ARG A 95 -0.32 -5.60 -10.59
CA ARG A 95 -0.78 -6.85 -9.99
C ARG A 95 -1.88 -7.52 -10.82
N PRO A 96 -1.85 -8.85 -10.94
CA PRO A 96 -3.01 -9.56 -11.45
C PRO A 96 -4.18 -9.35 -10.48
N ALA A 97 -5.33 -8.97 -11.02
CA ALA A 97 -6.58 -8.93 -10.28
C ALA A 97 -6.94 -10.34 -9.79
N SER A 98 -7.54 -10.44 -8.61
CA SER A 98 -8.29 -11.65 -8.28
C SER A 98 -9.48 -11.78 -9.23
N PRO A 99 -9.86 -12.98 -9.70
CA PRO A 99 -11.05 -13.16 -10.55
C PRO A 99 -12.33 -12.54 -9.96
N ASP A 100 -12.41 -12.50 -8.63
CA ASP A 100 -13.56 -12.02 -7.88
C ASP A 100 -13.50 -10.52 -7.53
N GLU A 101 -12.43 -9.83 -7.91
CA GLU A 101 -12.23 -8.41 -7.58
C GLU A 101 -12.11 -7.54 -8.84
N ASP A 102 -13.05 -6.61 -9.01
CA ASP A 102 -12.95 -5.56 -10.02
C ASP A 102 -11.94 -4.48 -9.60
N VAL A 103 -10.66 -4.71 -9.90
CA VAL A 103 -9.59 -3.75 -9.64
C VAL A 103 -9.60 -2.57 -10.61
N SER A 104 -10.34 -2.63 -11.72
CA SER A 104 -10.35 -1.55 -12.73
C SER A 104 -10.96 -0.26 -12.18
N ALA A 105 -11.87 -0.38 -11.21
CA ALA A 105 -12.45 0.74 -10.50
C ALA A 105 -11.56 1.32 -9.39
N LEU A 106 -10.40 0.70 -9.05
CA LEU A 106 -9.47 1.20 -8.03
C LEU A 106 -8.58 2.28 -8.64
N THR A 107 -9.08 3.51 -8.74
CA THR A 107 -8.38 4.61 -9.44
C THR A 107 -7.82 5.70 -8.52
N THR A 108 -8.14 5.68 -7.23
CA THR A 108 -7.68 6.69 -6.27
C THR A 108 -7.33 6.07 -4.93
N VAL A 109 -6.35 6.66 -4.26
CA VAL A 109 -5.93 6.30 -2.91
C VAL A 109 -7.07 6.42 -1.90
N ASP A 110 -8.05 7.29 -2.13
CA ASP A 110 -9.24 7.44 -1.26
C ASP A 110 -10.38 6.46 -1.58
N ASP A 111 -10.16 5.47 -2.44
CA ASP A 111 -11.13 4.39 -2.65
C ASP A 111 -11.37 3.66 -1.32
N ARG A 112 -12.64 3.41 -0.98
CA ARG A 112 -13.05 2.73 0.27
C ARG A 112 -12.42 1.35 0.43
N ARG A 113 -12.11 0.67 -0.67
CA ARG A 113 -11.44 -0.63 -0.68
C ARG A 113 -9.97 -0.51 -0.29
N ASN A 114 -9.37 0.67 -0.39
CA ASN A 114 -8.06 1.01 0.19
C ASN A 114 -8.16 1.42 1.66
N GLY A 115 -9.31 1.29 2.33
CA GLY A 115 -9.49 1.79 3.69
C GLY A 115 -10.17 0.82 4.64
N MET A 116 -9.93 1.03 5.93
CA MET A 116 -10.59 0.36 7.06
C MET A 116 -10.81 1.34 8.20
N LEU A 117 -11.95 1.24 8.88
CA LEU A 117 -12.19 2.00 10.11
C LEU A 117 -11.55 1.27 11.29
N LEU A 118 -10.51 1.86 11.89
CA LEU A 118 -9.73 1.24 12.96
C LEU A 118 -9.75 2.10 14.23
N GLY A 119 -9.88 1.45 15.39
CA GLY A 119 -9.68 2.08 16.69
C GLY A 119 -8.24 2.57 16.83
N LEU A 120 -8.01 3.63 17.60
CA LEU A 120 -6.72 4.30 17.72
C LEU A 120 -5.53 3.35 17.95
N GLU A 121 -5.67 2.36 18.82
CA GLU A 121 -4.58 1.41 19.10
C GLU A 121 -4.27 0.50 17.91
N VAL A 122 -5.31 0.00 17.22
CA VAL A 122 -5.16 -0.85 16.02
C VAL A 122 -4.56 -0.03 14.87
N HIS A 123 -5.00 1.23 14.71
CA HIS A 123 -4.46 2.14 13.71
C HIS A 123 -2.94 2.32 13.88
N VAL A 124 -2.46 2.60 15.09
CA VAL A 124 -1.02 2.80 15.36
C VAL A 124 -0.18 1.56 15.00
N VAL A 125 -0.67 0.35 15.33
CA VAL A 125 0.06 -0.88 14.98
C VAL A 125 -0.07 -1.27 13.51
N ALA A 126 -1.16 -0.90 12.85
CA ALA A 126 -1.34 -1.09 11.41
C ALA A 126 -0.44 -0.14 10.61
N GLU A 127 -0.37 1.15 10.97
CA GLU A 127 0.51 2.14 10.33
C GLU A 127 1.98 1.76 10.48
N SER A 128 2.37 1.26 11.65
CA SER A 128 3.72 0.73 11.87
C SER A 128 3.93 -0.69 11.30
N ARG A 129 2.92 -1.27 10.63
CA ARG A 129 2.94 -2.61 10.01
C ARG A 129 3.27 -3.75 10.97
N GLN A 130 3.05 -3.59 12.27
CA GLN A 130 3.22 -4.68 13.24
C GLN A 130 2.12 -5.72 13.08
N VAL A 131 0.96 -5.29 12.59
CA VAL A 131 -0.14 -6.14 12.18
C VAL A 131 -0.41 -6.00 10.69
N VAL A 132 -0.99 -7.04 10.12
CA VAL A 132 -1.51 -7.09 8.76
C VAL A 132 -2.88 -7.74 8.78
N VAL A 133 -3.66 -7.53 7.73
CA VAL A 133 -4.94 -8.22 7.54
C VAL A 133 -4.76 -9.22 6.42
N VAL A 134 -5.02 -10.48 6.71
CA VAL A 134 -4.98 -11.58 5.74
C VAL A 134 -6.41 -11.84 5.29
N HIS A 135 -6.65 -11.72 3.98
CA HIS A 135 -7.91 -12.13 3.36
C HIS A 135 -7.84 -13.61 3.01
N THR A 136 -8.91 -14.38 3.30
CA THR A 136 -9.08 -15.77 2.88
C THR A 136 -10.52 -16.02 2.40
N PRO A 137 -10.76 -16.89 1.40
CA PRO A 137 -9.75 -17.64 0.67
C PRO A 137 -8.89 -16.73 -0.23
N ASN A 138 -7.63 -17.10 -0.42
CA ASN A 138 -6.73 -16.47 -1.39
C ASN A 138 -5.99 -17.58 -2.18
N LEU A 139 -5.03 -17.20 -3.05
CA LEU A 139 -4.31 -18.16 -3.90
C LEU A 139 -3.49 -19.22 -3.14
N VAL A 140 -3.27 -19.04 -1.83
CA VAL A 140 -2.41 -19.88 -1.00
C VAL A 140 -3.16 -20.49 0.18
N LEU A 141 -4.11 -19.75 0.76
CA LEU A 141 -4.80 -20.13 1.99
C LEU A 141 -6.30 -20.16 1.78
N ASP A 142 -6.92 -21.25 2.19
CA ASP A 142 -8.35 -21.34 2.41
C ASP A 142 -8.75 -20.76 3.77
N VAL A 143 -10.06 -20.60 3.96
CA VAL A 143 -10.67 -20.07 5.19
C VAL A 143 -10.32 -20.92 6.43
N ASP A 144 -10.20 -22.23 6.22
CA ASP A 144 -9.93 -23.23 7.26
C ASP A 144 -8.44 -23.35 7.62
N ASP A 145 -7.54 -22.83 6.78
CA ASP A 145 -6.10 -22.79 7.07
C ASP A 145 -5.75 -21.76 8.15
N VAL A 146 -6.64 -20.80 8.39
CA VAL A 146 -6.47 -19.76 9.40
C VAL A 146 -7.10 -20.25 10.71
N PRO A 147 -6.40 -20.18 11.86
CA PRO A 147 -6.96 -20.62 13.14
C PRO A 147 -8.32 -19.98 13.45
N PRO A 148 -9.16 -20.65 14.26
CA PRO A 148 -10.44 -20.11 14.67
C PRO A 148 -10.30 -18.69 15.23
N ARG A 149 -11.25 -17.83 14.85
CA ARG A 149 -11.24 -16.43 15.24
C ARG A 149 -11.34 -16.25 16.75
N HIS A 150 -10.83 -15.13 17.23
CA HIS A 150 -11.15 -14.67 18.57
C HIS A 150 -12.65 -14.38 18.72
N THR A 151 -13.27 -14.92 19.77
CA THR A 151 -14.70 -14.71 20.07
C THR A 151 -14.92 -13.32 20.64
N ARG A 152 -15.90 -12.59 20.09
CA ARG A 152 -16.32 -11.26 20.53
C ARG A 152 -17.85 -11.19 20.55
N ASP A 153 -18.38 -10.45 21.52
CA ASP A 153 -19.80 -10.09 21.55
C ASP A 153 -20.03 -8.96 20.55
N LEU A 154 -20.75 -9.26 19.47
CA LEU A 154 -20.98 -8.31 18.38
C LEU A 154 -22.28 -7.54 18.56
N ASP A 155 -22.27 -6.28 18.17
CA ASP A 155 -23.50 -5.50 18.01
C ASP A 155 -24.41 -6.10 16.93
N ASP A 156 -25.73 -5.91 17.10
CA ASP A 156 -26.75 -6.45 16.19
C ASP A 156 -26.64 -5.95 14.74
N ASN A 157 -25.96 -4.84 14.49
CA ASN A 157 -25.84 -4.23 13.16
C ASN A 157 -24.61 -4.71 12.37
N ILE A 158 -23.68 -5.43 13.00
CA ILE A 158 -22.45 -5.94 12.37
C ILE A 158 -22.43 -7.47 12.35
N ARG A 159 -21.63 -8.04 11.45
CA ARG A 159 -21.36 -9.48 11.38
C ARG A 159 -20.02 -9.77 10.75
N TYR A 160 -19.52 -10.98 10.99
CA TYR A 160 -18.47 -11.57 10.19
C TYR A 160 -18.98 -11.86 8.76
N PRO A 161 -18.14 -11.77 7.72
CA PRO A 161 -18.51 -12.27 6.39
C PRO A 161 -18.71 -13.80 6.41
N ASP A 162 -19.63 -14.29 5.57
CA ASP A 162 -20.07 -15.69 5.63
C ASP A 162 -19.13 -16.67 4.90
N ARG A 163 -18.44 -16.20 3.84
CA ARG A 163 -17.66 -17.05 2.91
C ARG A 163 -16.18 -16.67 2.80
N GLU A 164 -15.78 -15.65 3.55
CA GLU A 164 -14.44 -15.09 3.51
C GLU A 164 -14.09 -14.56 4.90
N ARG A 165 -12.80 -14.44 5.18
CA ARG A 165 -12.30 -13.87 6.44
C ARG A 165 -11.28 -12.80 6.15
N TYR A 166 -11.31 -11.78 6.98
CA TYR A 166 -10.33 -10.70 7.02
C TYR A 166 -9.69 -10.75 8.40
N THR A 167 -8.60 -11.48 8.52
CA THR A 167 -8.04 -11.84 9.82
C THR A 167 -6.82 -10.98 10.15
N LEU A 168 -6.85 -10.31 11.30
CA LEU A 168 -5.73 -9.53 11.81
C LEU A 168 -4.64 -10.46 12.35
N HIS A 169 -3.45 -10.37 11.77
CA HIS A 169 -2.26 -11.14 12.12
C HIS A 169 -1.13 -10.25 12.60
N TRP A 170 -0.54 -10.59 13.73
CA TRP A 170 0.70 -9.98 14.22
C TRP A 170 1.91 -10.54 13.48
N LEU A 171 2.71 -9.66 12.86
CA LEU A 171 3.98 -10.01 12.21
C LEU A 171 5.20 -9.69 13.06
N HIS A 172 5.05 -8.76 14.01
CA HIS A 172 6.10 -8.36 14.92
C HIS A 172 5.59 -8.38 16.35
N GLY A 173 6.50 -8.67 17.29
CA GLY A 173 6.16 -8.92 18.69
C GLY A 173 5.29 -7.83 19.29
N ALA A 174 4.20 -8.24 19.94
CA ALA A 174 3.31 -7.38 20.68
C ALA A 174 3.52 -7.58 22.18
N SER A 175 3.42 -6.50 22.96
CA SER A 175 3.38 -6.63 24.41
C SER A 175 2.14 -7.43 24.85
N PRO A 176 2.19 -8.20 25.95
CA PRO A 176 1.03 -8.93 26.46
C PRO A 176 -0.21 -8.05 26.68
N LYS A 177 -0.01 -6.80 27.13
CA LYS A 177 -1.10 -5.82 27.30
C LYS A 177 -1.77 -5.44 25.99
N LEU A 178 -1.02 -5.43 24.90
CA LEU A 178 -1.54 -5.10 23.57
C LEU A 178 -2.25 -6.31 22.96
N LEU A 179 -1.70 -7.52 23.11
CA LEU A 179 -2.34 -8.76 22.70
C LEU A 179 -3.67 -9.01 23.43
N ALA A 180 -3.78 -8.62 24.71
CA ALA A 180 -5.03 -8.73 25.45
C ALA A 180 -6.15 -7.83 24.88
N ARG A 181 -5.80 -6.73 24.21
CA ARG A 181 -6.74 -5.75 23.64
C ARG A 181 -6.95 -5.91 22.14
N ILE A 182 -5.93 -6.41 21.44
CA ILE A 182 -5.93 -6.69 20.02
C ILE A 182 -5.41 -8.13 19.85
N PRO A 183 -6.26 -9.14 20.11
CA PRO A 183 -5.86 -10.52 20.01
C PRO A 183 -5.44 -10.87 18.59
N ASN A 184 -4.44 -11.75 18.47
CA ASN A 184 -4.12 -12.34 17.19
C ASN A 184 -5.32 -13.15 16.66
N ASN A 185 -5.43 -13.28 15.35
CA ASN A 185 -6.53 -13.98 14.68
C ASN A 185 -7.91 -13.36 14.98
N SER A 186 -7.96 -12.04 15.14
CA SER A 186 -9.22 -11.30 15.23
C SER A 186 -9.77 -11.11 13.82
N ASP A 187 -10.97 -11.63 13.56
CA ASP A 187 -11.64 -11.44 12.27
C ASP A 187 -12.37 -10.09 12.22
N ALA A 188 -12.33 -9.44 11.05
CA ALA A 188 -13.03 -8.20 10.81
C ALA A 188 -14.55 -8.40 10.75
N THR A 189 -15.28 -7.41 11.25
CA THR A 189 -16.74 -7.30 11.18
C THR A 189 -17.15 -6.14 10.28
N PHE A 190 -18.31 -6.28 9.63
CA PHE A 190 -18.87 -5.27 8.73
C PHE A 190 -20.39 -5.16 8.95
N LYS A 191 -20.98 -4.04 8.54
CA LYS A 191 -22.44 -3.84 8.59
C LYS A 191 -23.19 -4.93 7.82
N LYS A 192 -24.21 -5.54 8.44
CA LYS A 192 -24.98 -6.67 7.88
C LYS A 192 -25.56 -6.41 6.49
N GLN A 193 -26.03 -5.18 6.25
CA GLN A 193 -26.76 -4.78 5.04
C GLN A 193 -25.95 -3.86 4.11
N SER A 194 -24.64 -3.70 4.35
CA SER A 194 -23.85 -2.85 3.47
C SER A 194 -23.61 -3.54 2.12
N ARG A 195 -23.88 -2.81 1.04
CA ARG A 195 -23.47 -3.17 -0.33
C ARG A 195 -22.10 -2.58 -0.70
N THR A 196 -21.49 -1.82 0.21
CA THR A 196 -20.18 -1.23 -0.04
C THR A 196 -19.12 -2.33 -0.09
N PRO A 197 -18.22 -2.30 -1.09
CA PRO A 197 -17.17 -3.31 -1.20
C PRO A 197 -16.25 -3.27 0.03
N LYS A 198 -15.86 -4.48 0.46
CA LYS A 198 -14.91 -4.72 1.56
C LYS A 198 -13.49 -4.30 1.18
N PRO A 199 -12.54 -4.27 2.13
CA PRO A 199 -11.15 -4.00 1.81
C PRO A 199 -10.64 -4.90 0.68
N SER A 200 -9.87 -4.31 -0.24
CA SER A 200 -9.34 -5.01 -1.41
C SER A 200 -8.38 -6.14 -1.02
N PRO A 201 -8.68 -7.40 -1.36
CA PRO A 201 -7.74 -8.50 -1.16
C PRO A 201 -6.38 -8.24 -1.82
N MET A 202 -6.35 -7.66 -3.02
CA MET A 202 -5.11 -7.31 -3.70
C MET A 202 -4.25 -6.31 -2.89
N LEU A 203 -4.86 -5.25 -2.35
CA LEU A 203 -4.14 -4.26 -1.53
C LEU A 203 -3.73 -4.84 -0.17
N LEU A 204 -4.52 -5.73 0.41
CA LEU A 204 -4.13 -6.44 1.64
C LEU A 204 -2.92 -7.34 1.42
N HIS A 205 -2.88 -8.10 0.31
CA HIS A 205 -1.70 -8.87 -0.08
C HIS A 205 -0.49 -7.99 -0.35
N TYR A 206 -0.70 -6.79 -0.91
CA TYR A 206 0.36 -5.81 -1.06
C TYR A 206 0.97 -5.44 0.28
N ASN A 207 0.12 -4.99 1.20
CA ASN A 207 0.55 -4.53 2.52
C ASN A 207 1.18 -5.65 3.33
N TYR A 208 0.71 -6.90 3.18
CA TYR A 208 1.36 -8.07 3.76
C TYR A 208 2.80 -8.20 3.30
N GLY A 209 3.05 -8.16 1.99
CA GLY A 209 4.40 -8.21 1.43
C GLY A 209 5.29 -7.09 1.96
N ALA A 210 4.77 -5.87 1.99
CA ALA A 210 5.52 -4.71 2.48
C ALA A 210 5.84 -4.83 3.98
N ALA A 211 4.92 -5.34 4.79
CA ALA A 211 5.15 -5.61 6.20
C ALA A 211 6.15 -6.74 6.43
N ALA A 212 6.09 -7.82 5.64
CA ALA A 212 7.05 -8.91 5.69
C ALA A 212 8.47 -8.43 5.35
N VAL A 213 8.64 -7.59 4.31
CA VAL A 213 9.94 -6.97 3.99
C VAL A 213 10.43 -6.06 5.12
N LYS A 214 9.52 -5.32 5.77
CA LYS A 214 9.86 -4.47 6.90
C LYS A 214 10.49 -5.28 8.03
N TRP A 215 9.83 -6.34 8.47
CA TRP A 215 10.19 -7.07 9.69
C TRP A 215 11.10 -8.27 9.48
N TRP A 216 11.02 -8.92 8.32
CA TRP A 216 11.78 -10.15 8.01
C TRP A 216 12.71 -9.96 6.81
N GLY A 217 12.62 -8.84 6.10
CA GLY A 217 13.50 -8.54 4.98
C GLY A 217 14.92 -8.18 5.43
N HIS A 218 15.90 -8.87 4.87
CA HIS A 218 17.33 -8.62 5.05
C HIS A 218 17.95 -8.03 3.77
N GLY A 219 19.15 -7.46 3.87
CA GLY A 219 19.90 -6.98 2.70
C GLY A 219 19.32 -5.74 2.00
N LYS A 220 18.39 -5.01 2.64
CA LYS A 220 17.75 -3.80 2.10
C LYS A 220 18.76 -2.69 1.76
N SER A 221 19.90 -2.65 2.46
CA SER A 221 21.01 -1.74 2.16
C SER A 221 21.61 -1.97 0.76
N HIS A 222 21.63 -3.21 0.27
CA HIS A 222 22.10 -3.55 -1.07
C HIS A 222 21.11 -3.16 -2.17
N LEU A 223 19.87 -2.85 -1.79
CA LEU A 223 18.83 -2.40 -2.69
C LEU A 223 18.78 -0.87 -2.81
N GLY A 224 19.60 -0.12 -2.07
CA GLY A 224 19.66 1.33 -2.17
C GLY A 224 20.11 1.83 -3.55
N ILE A 225 19.81 3.10 -3.84
CA ILE A 225 20.14 3.81 -5.08
C ILE A 225 21.60 3.62 -5.49
N SER A 226 22.52 3.71 -4.53
CA SER A 226 23.96 3.59 -4.74
C SER A 226 24.37 2.25 -5.37
N ASN A 227 23.55 1.21 -5.20
CA ASN A 227 23.78 -0.14 -5.70
C ASN A 227 22.97 -0.47 -6.97
N ARG A 228 22.29 0.53 -7.57
CA ARG A 228 21.47 0.36 -8.78
C ARG A 228 21.88 1.30 -9.92
N PRO A 229 23.14 1.25 -10.40
CA PRO A 229 23.66 2.21 -11.38
C PRO A 229 22.95 2.18 -12.74
N THR A 230 22.19 1.14 -13.04
CA THR A 230 21.57 0.94 -14.36
C THR A 230 20.07 1.27 -14.42
N MET A 231 19.44 1.73 -13.33
CA MET A 231 18.03 2.13 -13.41
C MET A 231 17.92 3.46 -14.18
N PRO A 232 17.19 3.52 -15.31
CA PRO A 232 17.05 4.75 -16.07
C PRO A 232 16.34 5.79 -15.20
N ARG A 233 17.04 6.88 -14.87
CA ARG A 233 16.44 8.06 -14.26
C ARG A 233 15.86 8.93 -15.37
N PRO A 234 14.70 9.58 -15.17
CA PRO A 234 14.27 10.65 -16.05
C PRO A 234 15.38 11.69 -16.17
N SER A 235 15.67 12.13 -17.39
CA SER A 235 16.74 13.10 -17.67
C SER A 235 16.53 14.47 -17.02
N VAL A 236 15.29 14.76 -16.61
CA VAL A 236 14.90 16.01 -15.97
C VAL A 236 14.29 15.69 -14.60
N PRO A 237 14.92 16.10 -13.49
CA PRO A 237 14.27 16.11 -12.19
C PRO A 237 13.02 16.98 -12.32
N VAL A 238 11.84 16.40 -12.15
CA VAL A 238 10.62 17.21 -11.99
C VAL A 238 10.87 18.08 -10.76
N PRO A 239 10.80 19.42 -10.85
CA PRO A 239 11.01 20.28 -9.70
C PRO A 239 10.07 19.79 -8.60
N ALA A 240 10.63 19.38 -7.46
CA ALA A 240 9.80 19.04 -6.31
C ALA A 240 8.93 20.26 -6.04
N ALA A 241 7.61 20.08 -5.99
CA ALA A 241 6.71 21.14 -5.58
C ALA A 241 7.23 21.66 -4.24
N THR A 242 7.70 22.90 -4.21
CA THR A 242 8.20 23.58 -3.00
C THR A 242 7.01 23.89 -2.11
N GLY A 243 6.41 22.84 -1.55
CA GLY A 243 5.49 22.94 -0.44
C GLY A 243 6.25 23.25 0.86
N PRO A 244 5.56 23.79 1.88
CA PRO A 244 6.17 24.04 3.18
C PRO A 244 6.77 22.74 3.74
N GLY A 245 8.04 22.81 4.14
CA GLY A 245 8.82 21.67 4.63
C GLY A 245 8.12 20.96 5.79
N ARG A 246 7.93 19.65 5.64
CA ARG A 246 7.23 18.80 6.61
C ARG A 246 8.15 18.45 7.79
N THR A 247 7.81 18.91 8.99
CA THR A 247 8.46 18.41 10.23
C THR A 247 7.90 17.01 10.53
N LYS A 248 8.72 15.96 10.42
CA LYS A 248 8.31 14.60 10.84
C LYS A 248 8.03 14.62 12.35
N ARG A 249 6.79 14.33 12.75
CA ARG A 249 6.46 14.13 14.17
C ARG A 249 6.91 12.75 14.61
N THR A 250 7.63 12.68 15.72
CA THR A 250 8.07 11.39 16.30
C THR A 250 6.90 10.67 16.97
N ALA A 251 7.01 9.35 17.17
CA ALA A 251 6.01 8.56 17.89
C ALA A 251 5.72 9.11 19.30
N ALA A 252 6.74 9.68 19.97
CA ALA A 252 6.59 10.39 21.23
C ALA A 252 5.73 11.66 21.12
N GLN A 253 5.86 12.42 20.03
CA GLN A 253 5.03 13.60 19.77
C GLN A 253 3.58 13.23 19.41
N LEU A 254 3.36 12.09 18.76
CA LEU A 254 2.02 11.57 18.51
C LEU A 254 1.35 11.11 19.82
N ALA A 255 2.06 10.36 20.67
CA ALA A 255 1.58 9.97 22.00
C ALA A 255 1.29 11.19 22.90
N ALA A 256 2.15 12.21 22.88
CA ALA A 256 1.94 13.46 23.61
C ALA A 256 0.75 14.27 23.05
N SER A 257 0.54 14.24 21.73
CA SER A 257 -0.63 14.84 21.08
C SER A 257 -1.94 14.15 21.51
N ILE A 258 -1.93 12.81 21.58
CA ILE A 258 -3.06 12.01 22.05
C ILE A 258 -3.37 12.32 23.53
N GLN A 259 -2.33 12.37 24.39
CA GLN A 259 -2.50 12.79 25.79
C GLN A 259 -3.03 14.23 25.91
N LYS A 260 -2.49 15.18 25.13
CA LYS A 260 -2.96 16.58 25.15
C LYS A 260 -4.41 16.71 24.71
N ARG A 261 -4.86 15.93 23.71
CA ARG A 261 -6.27 15.89 23.29
C ARG A 261 -7.17 15.27 24.37
N ALA A 262 -6.70 14.26 25.09
CA ALA A 262 -7.44 13.65 26.20
C ALA A 262 -7.58 14.59 27.41
N THR A 263 -6.63 15.50 27.64
CA THR A 263 -6.62 16.40 28.81
C THR A 263 -7.17 17.81 28.53
N GLY A 264 -7.67 18.11 27.32
CA GLY A 264 -8.35 19.38 27.01
C GLY A 264 -7.51 20.67 27.14
N ASN A 265 -6.18 20.58 27.24
CA ASN A 265 -5.36 21.74 27.55
C ASN A 265 -4.70 22.34 26.29
N ILE A 266 -5.26 23.46 25.81
CA ILE A 266 -4.78 24.23 24.66
C ILE A 266 -3.77 25.27 25.17
N GLY A 267 -2.46 25.00 25.01
CA GLY A 267 -1.39 25.91 25.41
C GLY A 267 -0.17 25.80 24.49
N GLY A 268 0.38 26.95 24.09
CA GLY A 268 1.24 27.20 22.93
C GLY A 268 2.58 26.47 22.83
N SER A 269 3.07 26.37 21.58
CA SER A 269 4.36 25.77 21.19
C SER A 269 5.48 26.80 21.22
N GLY A 270 6.54 26.52 21.99
CA GLY A 270 7.84 27.19 21.85
C GLY A 270 8.73 26.43 20.86
N SER A 271 9.26 27.13 19.87
CA SER A 271 10.23 26.65 18.88
C SER A 271 11.65 26.95 19.35
N GLY A 272 12.45 25.91 19.58
CA GLY A 272 13.90 26.02 19.75
C GLY A 272 14.64 25.53 18.50
N PRO A 273 15.78 26.15 18.12
CA PRO A 273 16.58 25.72 16.97
C PRO A 273 17.39 24.47 17.31
N ARG A 274 17.47 23.53 16.37
CA ARG A 274 18.36 22.37 16.43
C ARG A 274 19.18 22.32 15.15
N ASP A 275 20.41 22.77 15.26
CA ASP A 275 21.49 22.46 14.33
C ASP A 275 22.03 21.08 14.71
N GLY A 276 21.83 20.11 13.82
CA GLY A 276 22.35 18.76 13.97
C GLY A 276 22.59 18.22 12.57
N GLU A 277 23.86 18.13 12.19
CA GLU A 277 24.33 17.52 10.97
C GLU A 277 23.78 16.09 10.88
N ALA A 278 22.83 15.88 9.98
CA ALA A 278 22.29 14.57 9.69
C ALA A 278 23.38 13.74 9.03
N GLU A 279 23.96 12.79 9.78
CA GLU A 279 24.65 11.65 9.21
C GLU A 279 23.80 11.12 8.05
N ARG A 280 24.41 11.04 6.87
CA ARG A 280 23.82 10.39 5.70
C ARG A 280 23.83 8.88 5.95
N ASP A 281 23.04 8.44 6.93
CA ASP A 281 22.65 7.05 7.09
C ASP A 281 22.12 6.61 5.72
N GLY A 282 22.84 5.68 5.09
CA GLY A 282 22.56 5.23 3.73
C GLY A 282 21.08 4.92 3.59
N GLU A 283 20.39 5.67 2.72
CA GLU A 283 18.93 5.70 2.67
C GLU A 283 18.40 4.28 2.45
N VAL A 284 17.93 3.65 3.53
CA VAL A 284 17.37 2.31 3.49
C VAL A 284 16.07 2.41 2.72
N MET A 285 15.99 1.64 1.64
CA MET A 285 14.81 1.59 0.79
C MET A 285 13.55 1.28 1.61
N ASP A 286 12.50 2.04 1.37
CA ASP A 286 11.22 1.85 2.04
C ASP A 286 10.63 0.48 1.65
N PRO A 287 9.97 -0.26 2.56
CA PRO A 287 9.47 -1.60 2.24
C PRO A 287 8.51 -1.64 1.04
N ASP A 288 7.74 -0.58 0.81
CA ASP A 288 6.87 -0.45 -0.38
C ASP A 288 7.69 -0.37 -1.67
N GLU A 289 8.81 0.36 -1.65
CA GLU A 289 9.72 0.50 -2.79
C GLU A 289 10.41 -0.82 -3.12
N VAL A 290 10.79 -1.60 -2.10
CA VAL A 290 11.35 -2.95 -2.27
C VAL A 290 10.33 -3.87 -2.93
N ILE A 291 9.09 -3.85 -2.46
CA ILE A 291 8.01 -4.67 -3.02
C ILE A 291 7.70 -4.29 -4.46
N MET A 292 7.57 -2.99 -4.73
CA MET A 292 7.37 -2.48 -6.09
C MET A 292 8.53 -2.88 -7.01
N PHE A 293 9.77 -2.81 -6.53
CA PHE A 293 10.95 -3.22 -7.27
C PHE A 293 10.88 -4.71 -7.66
N PHE A 294 10.48 -5.59 -6.73
CA PHE A 294 10.39 -7.02 -7.03
C PHE A 294 9.28 -7.32 -8.04
N TRP A 295 8.12 -6.68 -7.94
CA TRP A 295 7.04 -6.97 -8.91
C TRP A 295 7.23 -6.30 -10.26
N ALA A 296 7.82 -5.11 -10.32
CA ALA A 296 8.19 -4.50 -11.60
C ALA A 296 9.14 -5.40 -12.42
N ARG A 297 9.78 -6.38 -11.76
CA ARG A 297 10.68 -7.37 -12.38
C ARG A 297 10.08 -8.76 -12.54
N ASN A 298 8.81 -8.95 -12.22
CA ASN A 298 8.12 -10.21 -12.50
C ASN A 298 7.98 -10.38 -14.02
N PRO A 299 8.38 -11.53 -14.62
CA PRO A 299 8.22 -11.78 -16.05
C PRO A 299 6.82 -11.49 -16.58
N ALA A 300 5.77 -11.87 -15.85
CA ALA A 300 4.40 -11.61 -16.27
C ALA A 300 4.04 -10.11 -16.25
N ALA A 301 4.66 -9.33 -15.35
CA ALA A 301 4.48 -7.88 -15.34
C ALA A 301 5.25 -7.21 -16.50
N LEU A 302 6.42 -7.74 -16.87
CA LEU A 302 7.15 -7.29 -18.04
C LEU A 302 6.36 -7.56 -19.33
N GLU A 303 5.85 -8.79 -19.48
CA GLU A 303 5.05 -9.20 -20.65
C GLU A 303 3.79 -8.34 -20.84
N ARG A 304 3.04 -8.06 -19.76
CA ARG A 304 1.88 -7.17 -19.84
C ARG A 304 2.23 -5.77 -20.34
N ARG A 305 3.35 -5.22 -19.87
CA ARG A 305 3.80 -3.88 -20.29
C ARG A 305 4.31 -3.86 -21.72
N ASP A 306 4.98 -4.93 -22.15
CA ASP A 306 5.38 -5.10 -23.54
C ASP A 306 4.14 -5.13 -24.44
N SER A 307 3.12 -5.93 -24.08
CA SER A 307 1.84 -5.97 -24.79
C SER A 307 1.15 -4.61 -24.85
N GLU A 308 1.03 -3.90 -23.72
CA GLU A 308 0.41 -2.57 -23.67
C GLU A 308 1.20 -1.52 -24.49
N ALA A 309 2.53 -1.64 -24.54
CA ALA A 309 3.37 -0.75 -25.33
C ALA A 309 3.22 -1.03 -26.83
N GLU A 310 3.12 -2.30 -27.23
CA GLU A 310 2.84 -2.71 -28.60
C GLU A 310 1.45 -2.27 -29.05
N ASP A 311 0.43 -2.44 -28.20
CA ASP A 311 -0.95 -2.01 -28.48
C ASP A 311 -1.02 -0.49 -28.65
N ARG A 312 -0.41 0.27 -27.74
CA ARG A 312 -0.34 1.74 -27.83
C ARG A 312 0.36 2.20 -29.11
N LYS A 313 1.47 1.55 -29.47
CA LYS A 313 2.20 1.86 -30.70
C LYS A 313 1.32 1.60 -31.93
N ARG A 314 0.57 0.49 -31.94
CA ARG A 314 -0.38 0.17 -33.02
C ARG A 314 -1.49 1.23 -33.12
N GLU A 315 -2.06 1.66 -32.01
CA GLU A 315 -3.07 2.74 -31.98
C GLU A 315 -2.52 4.08 -32.50
N GLU A 316 -1.28 4.42 -32.16
CA GLU A 316 -0.61 5.63 -32.65
C GLU A 316 -0.37 5.58 -34.16
N GLU A 317 0.06 4.43 -34.70
CA GLU A 317 0.24 4.21 -36.14
C GLU A 317 -1.10 4.28 -36.90
N GLU A 318 -2.17 3.69 -36.36
CA GLU A 318 -3.52 3.80 -36.90
C GLU A 318 -4.02 5.25 -36.89
N ARG A 319 -3.81 5.97 -35.78
CA ARG A 319 -4.18 7.38 -35.66
C ARG A 319 -3.41 8.25 -36.65
N ALA A 320 -2.12 8.00 -36.83
CA ALA A 320 -1.29 8.71 -37.80
C ALA A 320 -1.79 8.46 -39.24
N THR A 321 -2.09 7.20 -39.57
CA THR A 321 -2.62 6.82 -40.89
C THR A 321 -3.97 7.49 -41.15
N ARG A 322 -4.86 7.53 -40.15
CA ARG A 322 -6.16 8.21 -40.25
C ARG A 322 -6.02 9.71 -40.46
N MET A 323 -5.06 10.36 -39.78
CA MET A 323 -4.80 11.79 -39.99
C MET A 323 -4.28 12.07 -41.41
N GLU A 324 -3.45 11.20 -41.97
CA GLU A 324 -2.94 11.38 -43.33
C GLU A 324 -4.03 11.20 -44.39
N GLN A 325 -4.89 10.19 -44.22
CA GLN A 325 -6.08 10.02 -45.08
C GLN A 325 -6.99 11.25 -45.02
N TRP A 326 -7.21 11.79 -43.82
CA TRP A 326 -7.99 13.02 -43.65
C TRP A 326 -7.34 14.22 -44.37
N ARG A 327 -6.03 14.41 -44.24
CA ARG A 327 -5.28 15.48 -44.95
C ARG A 327 -5.45 15.36 -46.47
N GLY A 328 -5.32 14.14 -47.01
CA GLY A 328 -5.54 13.89 -48.44
C GLY A 328 -6.96 14.25 -48.90
N SER A 329 -7.97 13.96 -48.08
CA SER A 329 -9.37 14.27 -48.41
C SER A 329 -9.69 15.77 -48.42
N VAL A 330 -9.01 16.57 -47.58
CA VAL A 330 -9.23 18.03 -47.50
C VAL A 330 -8.59 18.75 -48.69
N ILE A 331 -7.47 18.26 -49.22
CA ILE A 331 -6.77 18.87 -50.36
C ILE A 331 -7.51 18.61 -51.69
N ALA A 332 -8.31 17.54 -51.77
CA ALA A 332 -9.01 17.14 -52.98
C ALA A 332 -10.34 17.89 -53.24
N VAL A 333 -10.72 18.84 -52.38
CA VAL A 333 -11.96 19.66 -52.46
C VAL A 333 -11.61 21.08 -52.90
#